data_AF-A0ABD2SAK0-F1
#
_entry.id   AF-A0ABD2SAK0-F1
#
_cell.length_a   1.000
_cell.length_b   1.000
_cell.length_c   1.000
_cell.angle_alpha   90.00
_cell.angle_beta   90.00
_cell.angle_gamma   90.00
#
_symmetry.space_group_name_H-M   'P 1'
#
loop_
_entity.id
_entity.type
_entity.pdbx_description
1 polymer ?
#
loop_
_entity_poly.entity_id
_entity_poly.type
_entity_poly.pdbx_seq_one_letter_code
_entity_poly.pdbx_strand_id
1 'polypeptide(L)'
;MLDEWFILGGVINIGDWIPWLSWFDLQGYVKQMKTLGKNFKEFLKYVIEDHKAIKRQIEEDYVPKDMVDTLLHLADDPNLEVKLTSDRLMGLIHVSLIIFFTTRITLHDHKLMILDFFCYQC
;
A
#
# COMPACT_ATOMS: atom_id res chain seq x y z
N MET A 1 4.03 10.68 6.89
CA MET A 1 3.52 10.05 5.65
C MET A 1 2.85 8.72 5.94
N LEU A 2 3.54 7.71 6.49
CA LEU A 2 2.90 6.42 6.83
C LEU A 2 1.85 6.57 7.94
N ASP A 3 2.14 7.31 9.02
CA ASP A 3 1.17 7.52 10.10
C ASP A 3 -0.09 8.25 9.62
N GLU A 4 0.11 9.27 8.79
CA GLU A 4 -0.97 10.03 8.15
C GLU A 4 -1.79 9.16 7.19
N TRP A 5 -1.12 8.22 6.51
CA TRP A 5 -1.77 7.21 5.68
C TRP A 5 -2.57 6.20 6.49
N PHE A 6 -2.10 5.80 7.67
CA PHE A 6 -2.87 4.95 8.59
C PHE A 6 -4.04 5.69 9.24
N ILE A 7 -3.88 6.96 9.59
CA ILE A 7 -4.96 7.75 10.20
C ILE A 7 -6.03 8.07 9.15
N LEU A 8 -5.64 8.52 7.96
CA LEU A 8 -6.58 8.79 6.86
C LEU A 8 -7.09 7.49 6.18
N GLY A 9 -6.37 6.37 6.28
CA GLY A 9 -6.78 5.09 5.69
C GLY A 9 -7.53 4.17 6.64
N GLY A 10 -7.26 4.26 7.94
CA GLY A 10 -7.81 3.43 9.01
C GLY A 10 -9.05 4.02 9.70
N VAL A 11 -9.44 5.26 9.37
CA VAL A 11 -10.78 5.78 9.68
C VAL A 11 -11.78 5.12 8.71
N ILE A 12 -12.09 3.86 8.99
CA ILE A 12 -13.20 3.07 8.42
C ILE A 12 -14.00 2.65 9.67
N ASN A 13 -15.21 3.07 10.00
CA ASN A 13 -16.33 3.75 9.35
C ASN A 13 -17.01 4.65 10.40
N ILE A 14 -17.01 5.99 10.29
CA ILE A 14 -18.01 6.78 11.05
C ILE A 14 -19.43 6.53 10.48
N GLY A 15 -19.51 6.10 9.21
CA GLY A 15 -20.76 5.80 8.52
C GLY A 15 -21.48 4.51 8.94
N ASP A 16 -20.80 3.55 9.55
CA ASP A 16 -21.46 2.34 10.09
C ASP A 16 -22.12 2.61 11.45
N TRP A 17 -21.75 3.71 12.11
CA TRP A 17 -22.23 4.08 13.45
C TRP A 17 -23.18 5.29 13.41
N ILE A 18 -23.11 6.16 12.39
CA ILE A 18 -23.79 7.46 12.41
C ILE A 18 -24.34 7.87 11.02
N PRO A 19 -25.61 7.54 10.68
CA PRO A 19 -26.25 7.86 9.40
C PRO A 19 -26.41 9.37 9.10
N TRP A 20 -26.36 10.24 10.12
CA TRP A 20 -26.57 11.69 9.97
C TRP A 20 -25.29 12.49 9.68
N LEU A 21 -24.14 11.82 9.52
CA LEU A 21 -22.87 12.48 9.18
C LEU A 21 -22.68 12.75 7.68
N SER A 22 -23.70 12.56 6.84
CA SER A 22 -23.59 12.75 5.37
C SER A 22 -23.27 14.20 4.94
N TRP A 23 -23.37 15.15 5.86
CA TRP A 23 -23.01 16.56 5.63
C TRP A 23 -21.56 16.91 6.03
N PHE A 24 -20.83 15.99 6.68
CA PHE A 24 -19.47 16.24 7.14
C PHE A 24 -18.50 16.03 5.98
N ASP A 25 -18.63 16.89 4.97
CA ASP A 25 -17.56 17.15 4.04
C ASP A 25 -16.45 17.86 4.82
N LEU A 26 -15.55 17.06 5.42
CA LEU A 26 -14.24 17.52 5.87
C LEU A 26 -13.48 18.01 4.63
N GLN A 27 -13.76 19.23 4.20
CA GLN A 27 -13.09 19.92 3.10
C GLN A 27 -11.55 19.89 3.25
N GLY A 28 -11.05 19.72 4.48
CA GLY A 28 -9.65 19.44 4.80
C GLY A 28 -9.19 17.99 4.63
N TYR A 29 -10.01 16.99 4.94
CA TYR A 29 -9.67 15.56 4.84
C TYR A 29 -9.49 15.11 3.40
N VAL A 30 -10.43 15.44 2.50
CA VAL A 30 -10.29 15.12 1.07
C VAL A 30 -9.05 15.81 0.48
N LYS A 31 -8.75 17.03 0.93
CA LYS A 31 -7.54 17.76 0.55
C LYS A 31 -6.28 17.06 1.07
N GLN A 32 -6.26 16.63 2.33
CA GLN A 32 -5.16 15.88 2.93
C GLN A 32 -4.96 14.52 2.26
N MET A 33 -6.04 13.77 1.98
CA MET A 33 -6.00 12.52 1.22
C MET A 33 -5.43 12.72 -0.19
N LYS A 34 -5.82 13.81 -0.88
CA LYS A 34 -5.23 14.16 -2.19
C LYS A 34 -3.74 14.50 -2.09
N THR A 35 -3.33 15.26 -1.07
CA THR A 35 -1.91 15.57 -0.83
C THR A 35 -1.12 14.31 -0.49
N LEU A 36 -1.64 13.47 0.38
CA LEU A 36 -1.05 12.19 0.77
C LEU A 36 -0.92 11.26 -0.45
N GLY A 37 -1.95 11.15 -1.28
CA GLY A 37 -1.91 10.36 -2.51
C GLY A 37 -0.85 10.86 -3.50
N LYS A 38 -0.64 12.18 -3.60
CA LYS A 38 0.46 12.75 -4.41
C LYS A 38 1.83 12.39 -3.85
N ASN A 39 2.03 12.58 -2.55
CA ASN A 39 3.29 12.26 -1.88
C ASN A 39 3.61 10.76 -2.01
N PHE A 40 2.60 9.90 -1.88
CA PHE A 40 2.75 8.45 -2.05
C PHE A 40 3.08 8.08 -3.51
N LYS A 41 2.45 8.76 -4.48
CA LYS A 41 2.77 8.57 -5.91
C LYS A 41 4.21 8.99 -6.23
N GLU A 42 4.68 10.10 -5.68
CA GLU A 42 6.09 10.53 -5.84
C GLU A 42 7.07 9.56 -5.20
N PHE A 43 6.76 9.08 -3.99
CA PHE A 43 7.55 8.05 -3.32
C PHE A 43 7.63 6.76 -4.16
N LEU A 44 6.50 6.25 -4.67
CA LEU A 44 6.50 5.05 -5.50
C LEU A 44 7.26 5.24 -6.82
N LYS A 45 7.20 6.44 -7.43
CA LYS A 45 8.02 6.76 -8.61
C LYS A 45 9.50 6.71 -8.29
N TYR A 46 9.90 7.31 -7.16
CA TYR A 46 11.29 7.28 -6.71
C TYR A 46 11.78 5.83 -6.52
N VAL A 47 10.99 5.00 -5.84
CA VAL A 47 11.32 3.57 -5.64
C VAL A 47 11.47 2.85 -6.99
N ILE A 48 10.53 3.02 -7.92
CA ILE A 48 10.62 2.37 -9.24
C ILE A 48 11.86 2.84 -10.01
N GLU A 49 12.20 4.13 -9.95
CA GLU A 49 13.35 4.67 -10.68
C GLU A 49 14.68 4.18 -10.08
N ASP A 50 14.75 4.04 -8.76
CA ASP A 50 15.90 3.46 -8.07
C ASP A 50 16.13 1.99 -8.48
N HIS A 51 15.08 1.17 -8.49
CA HIS A 51 15.18 -0.23 -8.93
C HIS A 51 15.54 -0.34 -10.42
N LYS A 52 15.05 0.57 -11.27
CA LYS A 52 15.49 0.67 -12.68
C LYS A 52 16.95 1.07 -12.81
N ALA A 53 17.43 2.00 -11.99
CA ALA A 53 18.82 2.44 -12.00
C ALA A 53 19.76 1.30 -11.59
N ILE A 54 19.39 0.55 -10.54
CA ILE A 54 20.10 -0.65 -10.11
C ILE A 54 20.10 -1.73 -11.20
N LYS A 55 18.94 -1.99 -11.82
CA LYS A 55 18.83 -2.96 -12.93
C LYS A 55 19.74 -2.59 -14.11
N ARG A 56 19.88 -1.30 -14.44
CA ARG A 56 20.79 -0.84 -15.51
C ARG A 56 22.27 -1.02 -15.16
N GLN A 57 22.64 -1.06 -13.88
CA GLN A 57 24.03 -1.25 -13.45
C GLN A 57 24.43 -2.74 -13.39
N ILE A 58 23.45 -3.64 -13.24
CA ILE A 58 23.66 -5.09 -13.10
C ILE A 58 23.23 -5.75 -14.41
N GLU A 59 24.04 -5.60 -15.45
CA GLU A 59 23.67 -5.95 -16.83
C GLU A 59 23.67 -7.47 -17.13
N GLU A 60 24.33 -8.32 -16.30
CA GLU A 60 24.56 -9.73 -16.67
C GLU A 60 23.92 -10.80 -15.76
N ASP A 61 23.40 -10.48 -14.56
CA ASP A 61 22.88 -11.52 -13.65
C ASP A 61 21.80 -11.00 -12.68
N TYR A 62 20.87 -10.18 -13.20
CA TYR A 62 19.81 -9.60 -12.38
C TYR A 62 18.73 -10.65 -12.03
N VAL A 63 18.89 -11.28 -10.88
CA VAL A 63 17.85 -12.10 -10.25
C VAL A 63 16.88 -11.16 -9.52
N PRO A 64 15.57 -11.18 -9.86
CA PRO A 64 14.57 -10.38 -9.14
C PRO A 64 14.53 -10.84 -7.67
N LYS A 65 15.01 -9.99 -6.76
CA LYS A 65 15.01 -10.27 -5.32
C LYS A 65 13.76 -9.74 -4.65
N ASP A 66 13.22 -8.63 -5.17
CA ASP A 66 12.08 -7.96 -4.56
C ASP A 66 10.80 -8.06 -5.41
N MET A 67 9.67 -7.85 -4.75
CA MET A 67 8.36 -7.79 -5.42
C MET A 67 8.33 -6.73 -6.54
N VAL A 68 9.00 -5.58 -6.31
CA VAL A 68 9.08 -4.49 -7.29
C VAL A 68 9.86 -4.93 -8.54
N ASP A 69 10.97 -5.66 -8.36
CA ASP A 69 11.77 -6.21 -9.46
C ASP A 69 10.98 -7.21 -10.30
N THR A 70 10.22 -8.07 -9.62
CA THR A 70 9.35 -9.06 -10.27
C THR A 70 8.29 -8.38 -11.11
N LEU A 71 7.62 -7.35 -10.56
CA LEU A 71 6.63 -6.55 -11.27
C LEU A 71 7.24 -5.78 -12.45
N LEU A 72 8.47 -5.28 -12.30
CA LEU A 72 9.18 -4.57 -13.36
C LEU A 72 9.61 -5.53 -14.48
N HIS A 73 10.07 -6.74 -14.15
CA HIS A 73 10.39 -7.78 -15.12
C HIS A 73 9.17 -8.23 -15.92
N LEU A 74 8.02 -8.40 -15.25
CA LEU A 74 6.74 -8.67 -15.90
C LEU A 74 6.29 -7.52 -16.82
N ALA A 75 6.63 -6.27 -16.50
CA ALA A 75 6.31 -5.12 -17.34
C ALA A 75 7.18 -5.01 -18.59
N ASP A 76 8.38 -5.60 -18.59
CA ASP A 76 9.29 -5.63 -19.72
C ASP A 76 8.98 -6.79 -20.70
N ASP A 77 8.18 -7.79 -20.32
CA ASP A 77 7.82 -8.91 -21.19
C ASP A 77 6.86 -8.46 -22.32
N PRO A 78 7.28 -8.55 -23.60
CA PRO A 78 6.47 -8.12 -24.74
C PRO A 78 5.26 -9.03 -25.03
N ASN A 79 5.19 -10.22 -24.44
CA ASN A 79 4.07 -11.17 -24.65
C ASN A 79 2.91 -10.95 -23.67
N LEU A 80 3.03 -10.00 -22.74
CA LEU A 80 1.98 -9.76 -21.76
C LEU A 80 0.78 -9.07 -22.43
N GLU A 81 -0.36 -9.77 -22.50
CA GLU A 81 -1.61 -9.30 -23.09
C GLU A 81 -2.10 -7.97 -22.47
N VAL A 82 -1.73 -7.74 -21.21
CA VAL A 82 -2.05 -6.52 -20.46
C VAL A 82 -0.77 -5.71 -20.24
N LYS A 83 -0.54 -4.68 -21.06
CA LYS A 83 0.61 -3.77 -20.90
C LYS A 83 0.64 -3.15 -19.49
N LEU A 84 1.65 -3.50 -18.69
CA LEU A 84 1.88 -2.97 -17.36
C LEU A 84 2.57 -1.61 -17.46
N THR A 85 1.76 -0.55 -17.52
CA THR A 85 2.28 0.84 -17.48
C THR A 85 2.72 1.20 -16.05
N SER A 86 3.63 2.16 -15.89
CA SER A 86 4.13 2.59 -14.58
C SER A 86 3.02 2.97 -13.59
N ASP A 87 1.90 3.55 -14.05
CA ASP A 87 0.74 3.83 -13.18
C ASP A 87 0.08 2.55 -12.62
N ARG A 88 0.02 1.47 -13.41
CA ARG A 88 -0.50 0.17 -12.96
C ARG A 88 0.46 -0.50 -11.97
N LEU A 89 1.77 -0.41 -12.23
CA LEU A 89 2.81 -0.91 -11.31
C LEU A 89 2.73 -0.23 -9.94
N MET A 90 2.66 1.11 -9.92
CA MET A 90 2.47 1.87 -8.68
C MET A 90 1.19 1.45 -7.96
N GLY A 91 0.10 1.23 -8.69
CA GLY A 91 -1.16 0.71 -8.14
C GLY A 91 -1.01 -0.67 -7.49
N LEU A 92 -0.34 -1.61 -8.16
CA LEU A 92 -0.10 -2.96 -7.63
C LEU A 92 0.76 -2.93 -6.37
N ILE A 93 1.84 -2.15 -6.37
CA ILE A 93 2.69 -1.98 -5.17
C ILE A 93 1.87 -1.40 -4.01
N HIS A 94 1.03 -0.41 -4.28
CA HIS A 94 0.18 0.20 -3.27
C HIS A 94 -0.84 -0.80 -2.69
N VAL A 95 -1.50 -1.60 -3.53
CA VAL A 95 -2.45 -2.63 -3.09
C VAL A 95 -1.77 -3.72 -2.29
N SER A 96 -0.62 -4.22 -2.73
CA SER A 96 0.15 -5.22 -1.99
C SER A 96 0.58 -4.69 -0.61
N LEU A 97 0.95 -3.42 -0.53
CA LEU A 97 1.32 -2.76 0.72
C LEU A 97 0.11 -2.63 1.66
N ILE A 98 -1.07 -2.24 1.13
CA ILE A 98 -2.33 -2.24 1.90
C ILE A 98 -2.61 -3.61 2.49
N ILE A 99 -2.59 -4.66 1.67
CA ILE A 99 -2.91 -6.03 2.10
C ILE A 99 -1.92 -6.50 3.17
N PHE A 100 -0.63 -6.25 3.00
CA PHE A 100 0.38 -6.62 3.99
C PHE A 100 0.13 -5.94 5.35
N PHE A 101 -0.20 -4.65 5.35
CA PHE A 101 -0.46 -3.93 6.59
C PHE A 101 -1.78 -4.31 7.24
N THR A 102 -2.87 -4.46 6.48
CA THR A 102 -4.17 -4.85 7.04
C THR A 102 -4.15 -6.27 7.60
N THR A 103 -3.50 -7.21 6.91
CA THR A 103 -3.32 -8.58 7.42
C THR A 103 -2.41 -8.63 8.65
N ARG A 104 -1.36 -7.81 8.71
CA ARG A 104 -0.53 -7.68 9.92
C ARG A 104 -1.33 -7.15 11.11
N ILE A 105 -2.15 -6.12 10.91
CA ILE A 105 -3.01 -5.54 11.96
C ILE A 105 -4.02 -6.58 12.45
N THR A 106 -4.78 -7.21 11.54
CA THR A 106 -5.77 -8.22 11.93
C THR A 106 -5.14 -9.43 12.61
N LEU A 107 -3.95 -9.86 12.17
CA LEU A 107 -3.22 -10.96 12.82
C LEU A 107 -2.65 -10.56 14.19
N HIS A 108 -2.23 -9.31 14.35
CA HIS A 108 -1.78 -8.76 15.63
C HIS A 108 -2.94 -8.66 16.63
N ASP A 109 -4.09 -8.15 16.19
CA ASP A 109 -5.31 -8.05 17.01
C ASP A 109 -5.87 -9.44 17.35
N HIS A 110 -5.82 -10.39 16.43
CA HIS A 110 -6.19 -11.78 16.71
C HIS A 110 -5.22 -12.45 17.70
N LYS A 111 -3.92 -12.12 17.65
CA LYS A 111 -2.93 -12.62 18.61
C LYS A 111 -3.12 -12.01 20.00
N LEU A 112 -3.47 -10.72 20.07
CA LEU A 112 -3.88 -10.05 21.32
C LEU A 112 -5.15 -10.69 21.89
N MET A 113 -6.16 -10.96 21.06
CA MET A 113 -7.41 -11.59 21.49
C MET A 113 -7.21 -13.02 22.03
N ILE A 114 -6.30 -13.81 21.43
CA ILE A 114 -5.93 -15.13 21.97
C ILE A 114 -5.14 -15.01 23.28
N LEU A 115 -4.24 -14.02 23.39
CA LEU A 115 -3.50 -13.76 24.62
C LEU A 115 -4.41 -13.30 25.76
N ASP A 116 -5.40 -12.45 25.47
CA ASP A 116 -6.43 -12.04 26.42
C ASP A 116 -7.32 -13.24 26.82
N PHE A 117 -7.67 -14.12 25.88
CA PHE A 117 -8.43 -15.34 26.18
C PHE A 117 -7.65 -16.32 27.07
N PHE A 118 -6.33 -16.47 26.86
CA PHE A 118 -5.47 -17.27 27.74
C PHE A 118 -5.19 -16.59 29.09
N CYS A 119 -5.10 -15.25 29.13
CA CYS A 119 -4.90 -14.50 30.37
C CYS A 119 -6.18 -14.47 31.23
N TYR A 120 -7.36 -14.54 30.62
CA TYR A 120 -8.65 -14.61 31.32
C TYR A 120 -8.97 -16.01 31.86
N GLN A 121 -8.31 -17.06 31.35
CA GLN A 121 -8.48 -18.45 31.81
C GLN A 121 -7.43 -18.87 32.88
N CYS A 122 -6.61 -17.93 33.37
CA CYS A 122 -5.64 -18.13 34.47
C CYS A 122 -6.05 -17.40 35.75
#